data_AF-W7EWH6-F1
#
_entry.id   AF-W7EWH6-F1
#
_cell.length_a   1.000
_cell.length_b   1.000
_cell.length_c   1.000
_cell.angle_alpha   90.00
_cell.angle_beta   90.00
_cell.angle_gamma   90.00
#
_symmetry.space_group_name_H-M   'P 1'
#
loop_
_entity.id
_entity.type
_entity.pdbx_description
1 polymer ?
#
loop_
_entity_poly.entity_id
_entity_poly.type
_entity_poly.pdbx_seq_one_letter_code
_entity_poly.pdbx_strand_id
1 'polypeptide(L)'
;MHFTLLISALAASASALASRINTIPITMSSKSYDWKPMPGTRSFCETSIDPVWRVSFVRSDPIETVIHNACVAMMPECAFRDRLSNGTICSATVDYPLDGNKYYKPPNVDAVRHNGTDWQLIPIMFVVRPGGRVNGTPDTPVFWRVEDCYGYLFQFFEKLMPEGCRNSEGYRFMGQLAVAEGGSLADAKPGSLAGTKFFVTFDNTGGGD
;
A
#
# COMPACT_ATOMS: atom_id res chain seq x y z
N MET A 1 -32.22 75.63 -14.58
CA MET A 1 -31.10 74.82 -15.12
C MET A 1 -30.72 73.84 -14.01
N HIS A 2 -31.30 72.64 -13.97
CA HIS A 2 -30.73 71.40 -14.53
C HIS A 2 -29.28 71.15 -14.05
N PHE A 3 -29.04 70.24 -13.09
CA PHE A 3 -28.73 68.83 -13.37
C PHE A 3 -28.51 68.03 -12.07
N THR A 4 -29.17 66.88 -12.00
CA THR A 4 -28.98 65.74 -11.11
C THR A 4 -27.60 65.10 -11.31
N LEU A 5 -27.03 64.47 -10.27
CA LEU A 5 -26.43 63.12 -10.37
C LEU A 5 -26.08 62.55 -8.97
N LEU A 6 -26.86 61.55 -8.58
CA LEU A 6 -26.49 60.47 -7.65
C LEU A 6 -25.34 59.65 -8.23
N ILE A 7 -24.49 59.05 -7.39
CA ILE A 7 -24.11 57.62 -7.50
C ILE A 7 -23.59 57.15 -6.13
N SER A 8 -24.31 56.16 -5.61
CA SER A 8 -23.98 55.33 -4.46
C SER A 8 -22.81 54.39 -4.78
N ALA A 9 -21.90 54.20 -3.84
CA ALA A 9 -20.98 53.06 -3.84
C ALA A 9 -21.10 52.33 -2.50
N LEU A 10 -22.03 51.37 -2.44
CA LEU A 10 -21.94 50.23 -1.52
C LEU A 10 -21.01 49.21 -2.18
N ALA A 11 -19.91 48.87 -1.53
CA ALA A 11 -19.23 47.60 -1.75
C ALA A 11 -19.09 46.92 -0.39
N ALA A 12 -19.99 45.96 -0.15
CA ALA A 12 -19.96 45.07 0.99
C ALA A 12 -18.67 44.25 0.96
N SER A 13 -17.88 44.35 2.03
CA SER A 13 -16.77 43.46 2.32
C SER A 13 -17.29 42.07 2.69
N ALA A 14 -17.55 41.26 1.67
CA ALA A 14 -17.73 39.82 1.83
C ALA A 14 -16.41 39.23 2.35
N SER A 15 -16.33 39.05 3.66
CA SER A 15 -15.29 38.28 4.32
C SER A 15 -15.49 36.82 3.94
N ALA A 16 -14.92 36.41 2.81
CA ALA A 16 -14.76 35.01 2.48
C ALA A 16 -13.87 34.39 3.56
N LEU A 17 -14.47 33.57 4.42
CA LEU A 17 -13.76 32.57 5.22
C LEU A 17 -13.08 31.61 4.24
N ALA A 18 -11.90 32.00 3.76
CA ALA A 18 -10.94 31.09 3.17
C ALA A 18 -10.51 30.16 4.30
N SER A 19 -11.27 29.08 4.50
CA SER A 19 -10.80 27.91 5.21
C SER A 19 -9.50 27.52 4.53
N ARG A 20 -8.38 27.76 5.21
CA ARG A 20 -7.08 27.27 4.78
C ARG A 20 -7.23 25.76 4.78
N ILE A 21 -7.50 25.20 3.60
CA ILE A 21 -7.17 23.82 3.31
C ILE A 21 -5.67 23.79 3.49
N ASN A 22 -5.22 23.36 4.67
CA ASN A 22 -3.88 22.88 4.85
C ASN A 22 -3.76 21.73 3.86
N THR A 23 -3.26 22.04 2.67
CA THR A 23 -2.65 21.06 1.79
C THR A 23 -1.48 20.54 2.59
N ILE A 24 -1.72 19.52 3.42
CA ILE A 24 -0.64 18.76 4.03
C ILE A 24 0.15 18.24 2.83
N PRO A 25 1.40 18.70 2.64
CA PRO A 25 2.22 18.11 1.62
C PRO A 25 2.36 16.63 2.01
N ILE A 26 1.79 15.74 1.20
CA ILE A 26 2.12 14.32 1.25
C ILE A 26 3.55 14.27 0.76
N THR A 27 4.45 14.53 1.69
CA THR A 27 5.87 14.28 1.54
C THR A 27 5.95 12.82 1.13
N MET A 28 6.69 12.50 0.05
CA MET A 28 7.10 11.14 -0.28
C MET A 28 8.01 10.60 0.83
N SER A 29 7.50 10.54 2.05
CA SER A 29 8.15 9.91 3.16
C SER A 29 7.66 8.48 3.16
N SER A 30 8.30 7.68 2.32
CA SER A 30 8.47 6.23 2.50
C SER A 30 9.05 5.86 3.88
N LYS A 31 9.27 6.85 4.75
CA LYS A 31 9.52 6.76 6.19
C LYS A 31 8.58 7.71 6.92
N SER A 32 7.29 7.43 7.00
CA SER A 32 6.57 7.90 8.18
C SER A 32 7.30 7.25 9.36
N TYR A 33 8.18 7.99 10.03
CA TYR A 33 9.01 7.48 11.14
C TYR A 33 8.14 6.88 12.27
N ASP A 34 6.86 7.22 12.28
CA ASP A 34 5.89 6.81 13.27
C ASP A 34 5.03 5.62 12.85
N TRP A 35 5.05 5.20 11.57
CA TRP A 35 4.32 4.01 11.16
C TRP A 35 4.94 2.76 11.79
N LYS A 36 4.09 1.94 12.41
CA LYS A 36 4.46 0.66 13.00
C LYS A 36 3.45 -0.38 12.57
N PRO A 37 3.91 -1.61 12.29
CA PRO A 37 2.98 -2.67 11.98
C PRO A 37 2.10 -3.00 13.18
N MET A 38 0.92 -3.53 12.90
CA MET A 38 0.03 -4.00 13.95
C MET A 38 0.76 -5.02 14.83
N PRO A 39 0.73 -4.88 16.17
CA PRO A 39 1.33 -5.84 17.07
C PRO A 39 0.86 -7.26 16.78
N GLY A 40 1.79 -8.22 16.67
CA GLY A 40 1.48 -9.60 16.31
C GLY A 40 1.45 -9.89 14.81
N THR A 41 1.73 -8.92 13.95
CA THR A 41 2.00 -9.15 12.52
C THR A 41 3.18 -10.12 12.37
N ARG A 42 3.05 -11.13 11.49
CA ARG A 42 4.07 -12.18 11.30
C ARG A 42 4.40 -12.37 9.83
N SER A 43 5.67 -12.55 9.51
CA SER A 43 6.09 -13.04 8.19
C SER A 43 6.35 -14.54 8.20
N PHE A 44 6.02 -15.18 7.08
CA PHE A 44 6.31 -16.57 6.76
C PHE A 44 7.03 -16.57 5.43
N CYS A 45 8.33 -16.87 5.47
CA CYS A 45 9.20 -16.78 4.31
C CYS A 45 9.55 -18.18 3.83
N GLU A 46 9.54 -18.39 2.51
CA GLU A 46 9.84 -19.67 1.89
C GLU A 46 11.35 -19.90 1.86
N THR A 47 11.87 -20.57 2.89
CA THR A 47 13.32 -20.86 3.03
C THR A 47 13.66 -22.34 2.92
N SER A 48 12.67 -23.23 2.78
CA SER A 48 12.82 -24.68 2.98
C SER A 48 13.09 -25.49 1.70
N ILE A 49 13.04 -24.88 0.52
CA ILE A 49 13.22 -25.58 -0.76
C ILE A 49 14.61 -25.24 -1.29
N ASP A 50 15.55 -26.17 -1.30
CA ASP A 50 16.85 -25.99 -1.97
C ASP A 50 16.74 -26.44 -3.45
N PRO A 51 17.04 -25.59 -4.45
CA PRO A 51 17.47 -24.20 -4.31
C PRO A 51 16.32 -23.23 -4.02
N VAL A 52 16.59 -22.27 -3.13
CA VAL A 52 15.58 -21.35 -2.60
C VAL A 52 15.29 -20.24 -3.61
N TRP A 53 14.00 -19.98 -3.85
CA TRP A 53 13.56 -18.84 -4.65
C TRP A 53 13.79 -17.53 -3.90
N ARG A 54 14.51 -16.61 -4.54
CA ARG A 54 14.82 -15.29 -4.01
C ARG A 54 14.14 -14.24 -4.87
N VAL A 55 13.59 -13.21 -4.25
CA VAL A 55 13.07 -12.05 -4.97
C VAL A 55 14.26 -11.19 -5.40
N SER A 56 14.43 -11.05 -6.71
CA SER A 56 15.46 -10.21 -7.32
C SER A 56 14.82 -9.01 -7.99
N PHE A 57 15.27 -7.83 -7.57
CA PHE A 57 14.97 -6.57 -8.23
C PHE A 57 16.04 -6.37 -9.30
N VAL A 58 15.82 -6.98 -10.47
CA VAL A 58 16.80 -7.00 -11.57
C VAL A 58 16.80 -5.61 -12.23
N ARG A 59 17.97 -5.01 -12.38
CA ARG A 59 18.23 -3.75 -13.12
C ARG A 59 17.46 -2.51 -12.60
N SER A 60 18.22 -1.65 -11.94
CA SER A 60 17.98 -0.20 -11.74
C SER A 60 16.79 0.28 -10.92
N ASP A 61 15.71 -0.49 -10.73
CA ASP A 61 14.57 0.01 -9.96
C ASP A 61 14.82 -0.17 -8.45
N PRO A 62 14.98 0.92 -7.68
CA PRO A 62 15.07 0.83 -6.24
C PRO A 62 13.82 0.15 -5.69
N ILE A 63 13.98 -0.61 -4.61
CA ILE A 63 12.86 -1.30 -3.99
C ILE A 63 11.74 -0.33 -3.58
N GLU A 64 12.11 0.88 -3.19
CA GLU A 64 11.21 1.98 -2.89
C GLU A 64 10.31 2.32 -4.08
N THR A 65 10.85 2.31 -5.31
CA THR A 65 10.10 2.55 -6.54
C THR A 65 9.14 1.41 -6.84
N VAL A 66 9.59 0.16 -6.65
CA VAL A 66 8.72 -1.02 -6.84
C VAL A 66 7.56 -0.99 -5.84
N ILE A 67 7.82 -0.69 -4.57
CA ILE A 67 6.80 -0.55 -3.53
C ILE A 67 5.85 0.61 -3.86
N HIS A 68 6.38 1.77 -4.28
CA HIS A 68 5.56 2.91 -4.70
C HIS A 68 4.60 2.53 -5.82
N ASN A 69 5.11 1.89 -6.88
CA ASN A 69 4.29 1.47 -8.01
C ASN A 69 3.24 0.41 -7.61
N ALA A 70 3.59 -0.49 -6.69
CA ALA A 70 2.64 -1.45 -6.13
C ALA A 70 1.50 -0.75 -5.40
N CYS A 71 1.80 0.21 -4.52
CA CYS A 71 0.76 0.94 -3.79
C CYS A 71 -0.13 1.78 -4.69
N VAL A 72 0.46 2.44 -5.69
CA VAL A 72 -0.30 3.15 -6.73
C VAL A 72 -1.25 2.20 -7.46
N ALA A 73 -0.81 1.00 -7.81
CA ALA A 73 -1.62 0.06 -8.56
C ALA A 73 -2.74 -0.57 -7.72
N MET A 74 -2.52 -0.77 -6.42
CA MET A 74 -3.46 -1.48 -5.55
C MET A 74 -4.48 -0.57 -4.84
N MET A 75 -4.18 0.72 -4.71
CA MET A 75 -5.05 1.70 -4.05
C MET A 75 -5.80 2.54 -5.08
N PRO A 76 -6.96 3.13 -4.71
CA PRO A 76 -7.68 4.02 -5.61
C PRO A 76 -6.87 5.28 -5.94
N GLU A 77 -7.11 5.89 -7.10
CA GLU A 77 -6.36 7.08 -7.56
C GLU A 77 -6.41 8.24 -6.55
N CYS A 78 -7.52 8.40 -5.84
CA CYS A 78 -7.70 9.41 -4.80
C CYS A 78 -6.72 9.28 -3.62
N ALA A 79 -6.03 8.15 -3.48
CA ALA A 79 -4.93 7.96 -2.54
C ALA A 79 -3.67 8.75 -2.92
N PHE A 80 -3.52 9.13 -4.20
CA PHE A 80 -2.35 9.81 -4.75
C PHE A 80 -2.76 11.09 -5.47
N ARG A 81 -3.12 12.11 -4.67
CA ARG A 81 -3.66 13.38 -5.18
C ARG A 81 -2.75 14.11 -6.16
N ASP A 82 -1.44 13.96 -6.00
CA ASP A 82 -0.41 14.51 -6.88
C ASP A 82 -0.47 13.94 -8.30
N ARG A 83 -1.15 12.80 -8.49
CA ARG A 83 -1.33 12.12 -9.78
C ARG A 83 -2.67 12.40 -10.46
N LEU A 84 -3.56 13.14 -9.79
CA LEU A 84 -4.88 13.44 -10.33
C LEU A 84 -4.83 14.64 -11.28
N SER A 85 -5.70 14.62 -12.29
CA SER A 85 -5.95 15.79 -13.13
C SER A 85 -6.51 16.96 -12.30
N ASN A 86 -6.16 18.18 -12.70
CA ASN A 86 -6.64 19.39 -12.04
C ASN A 86 -8.19 19.44 -12.08
N GLY A 87 -8.82 19.68 -10.93
CA GLY A 87 -10.28 19.69 -10.80
C GLY A 87 -10.92 18.37 -10.34
N THR A 88 -10.15 17.30 -10.18
CA THR A 88 -10.67 16.04 -9.60
C THR A 88 -10.97 16.22 -8.11
N ILE A 89 -12.20 15.87 -7.70
CA ILE A 89 -12.66 15.95 -6.31
C ILE A 89 -12.73 14.55 -5.70
N CYS A 90 -11.97 14.33 -4.63
CA CYS A 90 -12.00 13.10 -3.85
C CYS A 90 -12.82 13.29 -2.58
N SER A 91 -13.79 12.40 -2.33
CA SER A 91 -14.64 12.42 -1.13
C SER A 91 -14.02 11.65 0.05
N ALA A 92 -13.19 10.65 -0.21
CA ALA A 92 -12.45 9.90 0.80
C ALA A 92 -11.11 10.59 1.11
N THR A 93 -10.82 10.80 2.39
CA THR A 93 -9.69 11.66 2.79
C THR A 93 -8.48 10.92 3.34
N VAL A 94 -8.61 9.68 3.84
CA VAL A 94 -7.48 8.92 4.43
C VAL A 94 -7.66 7.40 4.45
N ASP A 95 -8.87 6.91 4.70
CA ASP A 95 -9.15 5.48 4.82
C ASP A 95 -9.81 4.98 3.53
N TYR A 96 -9.16 4.04 2.84
CA TYR A 96 -9.64 3.48 1.57
C TYR A 96 -10.11 2.04 1.79
N PRO A 97 -11.24 1.64 1.20
CA PRO A 97 -11.71 0.27 1.34
C PRO A 97 -10.80 -0.69 0.57
N LEU A 98 -10.44 -1.81 1.21
CA LEU A 98 -9.79 -2.95 0.57
C LEU A 98 -10.88 -3.87 0.00
N ASP A 99 -11.54 -3.39 -1.05
CA ASP A 99 -12.64 -4.09 -1.72
C ASP A 99 -12.11 -5.27 -2.54
N GLY A 100 -11.87 -6.38 -1.85
CA GLY A 100 -11.36 -7.62 -2.42
C GLY A 100 -9.84 -7.66 -2.62
N ASN A 101 -9.40 -8.74 -3.25
CA ASN A 101 -7.97 -8.97 -3.49
C ASN A 101 -7.40 -7.91 -4.43
N LYS A 102 -6.20 -7.41 -4.11
CA LYS A 102 -5.41 -6.53 -4.97
C LYS A 102 -4.20 -7.28 -5.50
N TYR A 103 -3.81 -6.95 -6.72
CA TYR A 103 -2.75 -7.61 -7.45
C TYR A 103 -1.85 -6.58 -8.12
N TYR A 104 -0.55 -6.83 -8.14
CA TYR A 104 0.42 -6.02 -8.86
C TYR A 104 1.52 -6.92 -9.39
N LYS A 105 1.76 -6.85 -10.69
CA LYS A 105 2.89 -7.52 -11.34
C LYS A 105 4.02 -6.50 -11.53
N PRO A 106 5.03 -6.47 -10.65
CA PRO A 106 6.15 -5.54 -10.81
C PRO A 106 6.91 -5.85 -12.11
N PRO A 107 7.19 -4.84 -12.96
CA PRO A 107 8.13 -5.03 -14.07
C PRO A 107 9.54 -5.25 -13.51
N ASN A 108 10.34 -6.08 -14.19
CA ASN A 108 11.76 -6.32 -13.86
C ASN A 108 12.03 -6.87 -12.44
N VAL A 109 11.03 -7.47 -11.81
CA VAL A 109 11.21 -8.20 -10.54
C VAL A 109 10.82 -9.65 -10.76
N ASP A 110 11.78 -10.54 -10.49
CA ASP A 110 11.64 -11.97 -10.70
C ASP A 110 11.97 -12.73 -9.42
N ALA A 111 11.35 -13.89 -9.26
CA ALA A 111 11.87 -14.93 -8.41
C ALA A 111 13.04 -15.58 -9.14
N VAL A 112 14.22 -15.56 -8.52
CA VAL A 112 15.44 -16.14 -9.04
C VAL A 112 15.85 -17.34 -8.21
N ARG A 113 16.29 -18.38 -8.91
CA ARG A 113 16.83 -19.59 -8.31
C ARG A 113 18.07 -20.01 -9.07
N HIS A 114 19.11 -20.37 -8.32
CA HIS A 114 20.35 -20.90 -8.88
C HIS A 114 20.41 -22.40 -8.65
N ASN A 115 20.47 -23.19 -9.72
CA ASN A 115 20.60 -24.65 -9.63
C ASN A 115 21.91 -25.09 -10.29
N GLY A 116 23.02 -24.96 -9.56
CA GLY A 116 24.35 -25.35 -10.05
C GLY A 116 24.93 -24.38 -11.07
N THR A 117 24.63 -24.56 -12.35
CA THR A 117 25.12 -23.69 -13.45
C THR A 117 24.05 -22.78 -14.03
N ASP A 118 22.78 -23.09 -13.75
CA ASP A 118 21.66 -22.44 -14.42
C ASP A 118 20.93 -21.49 -13.48
N TRP A 119 20.59 -20.32 -14.02
CA TRP A 119 19.71 -19.36 -13.38
C TRP A 119 18.30 -19.51 -13.95
N GLN A 120 17.34 -19.72 -13.05
CA GLN A 120 15.93 -19.68 -13.39
C GLN A 120 15.35 -18.36 -12.90
N LEU A 121 14.59 -17.69 -13.77
CA LEU A 121 13.89 -16.44 -13.48
C LEU A 121 12.41 -16.65 -13.79
N ILE A 122 11.55 -16.40 -12.79
CA ILE A 122 10.10 -16.50 -12.93
C ILE A 122 9.48 -15.17 -12.49
N PRO A 123 8.61 -14.55 -13.31
CA PRO A 123 7.89 -13.36 -12.90
C PRO A 123 7.08 -13.60 -11.63
N ILE A 124 7.06 -12.60 -10.75
CA ILE A 124 6.28 -12.64 -9.52
C ILE A 124 5.11 -11.67 -9.56
N MET A 125 4.20 -11.86 -8.61
CA MET A 125 3.07 -11.00 -8.37
C MET A 125 2.96 -10.71 -6.88
N PHE A 126 2.71 -9.44 -6.56
CA PHE A 126 2.33 -9.02 -5.21
C PHE A 126 0.83 -9.13 -5.09
N VAL A 127 0.37 -9.71 -3.98
CA VAL A 127 -1.06 -9.90 -3.72
C VAL A 127 -1.39 -9.38 -2.33
N VAL A 128 -2.45 -8.61 -2.21
CA VAL A 128 -3.02 -8.23 -0.91
C VAL A 128 -4.41 -8.81 -0.83
N ARG A 129 -4.64 -9.69 0.15
CA ARG A 129 -5.96 -10.29 0.40
C ARG A 129 -6.51 -9.76 1.70
N PRO A 130 -7.70 -9.13 1.72
CA PRO A 130 -8.34 -8.72 2.96
C PRO A 130 -8.54 -9.92 3.89
N GLY A 131 -8.55 -9.67 5.20
CA GLY A 131 -8.88 -10.68 6.19
C GLY A 131 -10.25 -11.29 5.90
N GLY A 132 -10.33 -12.62 5.94
CA GLY A 132 -11.55 -13.37 5.61
C GLY A 132 -12.46 -13.60 6.81
N ARG A 133 -13.76 -13.77 6.50
CA ARG A 133 -14.88 -14.13 7.39
C ARG A 133 -14.49 -15.14 8.48
N VAL A 134 -14.67 -14.75 9.74
CA VAL A 134 -14.86 -15.70 10.84
C VAL A 134 -16.37 -15.98 10.91
N ASN A 135 -16.79 -17.20 10.55
CA ASN A 135 -18.16 -17.72 10.78
C ASN A 135 -19.31 -17.03 10.01
N GLY A 136 -19.15 -16.78 8.71
CA GLY A 136 -20.30 -16.50 7.82
C GLY A 136 -20.97 -15.12 7.97
N THR A 137 -20.50 -14.26 8.87
CA THR A 137 -20.89 -12.84 8.93
C THR A 137 -20.51 -12.10 7.64
N PRO A 138 -21.24 -11.03 7.26
CA PRO A 138 -20.82 -10.12 6.21
C PRO A 138 -19.45 -9.55 6.56
N ASP A 139 -18.58 -9.41 5.56
CA ASP A 139 -17.24 -8.86 5.73
C ASP A 139 -17.33 -7.52 6.45
N THR A 140 -16.70 -7.40 7.61
CA THR A 140 -16.46 -6.07 8.17
C THR A 140 -15.56 -5.37 7.16
N PRO A 141 -15.97 -4.23 6.59
CA PRO A 141 -15.18 -3.58 5.56
C PRO A 141 -13.79 -3.31 6.10
N VAL A 142 -12.77 -3.85 5.44
CA VAL A 142 -11.37 -3.60 5.78
C VAL A 142 -10.95 -2.32 5.11
N PHE A 143 -10.39 -1.39 5.87
CA PHE A 143 -9.83 -0.17 5.34
C PHE A 143 -8.32 -0.16 5.53
N TRP A 144 -7.64 0.49 4.60
CA TRP A 144 -6.22 0.75 4.67
C TRP A 144 -5.89 2.16 4.26
N ARG A 145 -4.79 2.66 4.79
CA ARG A 145 -4.23 3.96 4.43
C ARG A 145 -3.06 3.79 3.49
N VAL A 146 -2.64 4.90 2.90
CA VAL A 146 -1.45 4.93 2.06
C VAL A 146 -0.24 4.43 2.84
N GLU A 147 -0.10 4.88 4.09
CA GLU A 147 1.01 4.47 4.96
C GLU A 147 1.01 2.97 5.26
N ASP A 148 -0.16 2.33 5.31
CA ASP A 148 -0.25 0.89 5.53
C ASP A 148 0.25 0.09 4.33
N CYS A 149 -0.12 0.51 3.11
CA CYS A 149 0.37 -0.16 1.91
C CYS A 149 1.90 -0.10 1.84
N TYR A 150 2.48 1.09 2.03
CA TYR A 150 3.94 1.24 2.07
C TYR A 150 4.54 0.44 3.22
N GLY A 151 4.02 0.63 4.43
CA GLY A 151 4.58 0.08 5.66
C GLY A 151 4.66 -1.44 5.63
N TYR A 152 3.59 -2.13 5.23
CA TYR A 152 3.59 -3.60 5.18
C TYR A 152 4.45 -4.15 4.04
N LEU A 153 4.49 -3.52 2.86
CA LEU A 153 5.39 -3.94 1.79
C LEU A 153 6.87 -3.69 2.15
N PHE A 154 7.18 -2.54 2.77
CA PHE A 154 8.52 -2.27 3.29
C PHE A 154 8.90 -3.25 4.40
N GLN A 155 7.97 -3.56 5.30
CA GLN A 155 8.22 -4.57 6.33
C GLN A 155 8.56 -5.91 5.68
N PHE A 156 7.77 -6.36 4.70
CA PHE A 156 8.00 -7.61 4.00
C PHE A 156 9.41 -7.67 3.39
N PHE A 157 9.84 -6.64 2.67
CA PHE A 157 11.08 -6.72 1.89
C PHE A 157 12.34 -6.19 2.59
N GLU A 158 12.22 -5.26 3.53
CA GLU A 158 13.37 -4.59 4.15
C GLU A 158 13.64 -5.04 5.58
N LYS A 159 12.67 -5.63 6.28
CA LYS A 159 12.94 -6.18 7.62
C LYS A 159 13.59 -7.55 7.53
N LEU A 160 14.52 -7.78 8.46
CA LEU A 160 15.14 -9.09 8.62
C LEU A 160 14.08 -10.09 9.12
N MET A 161 14.31 -11.37 8.85
CA MET A 161 13.54 -12.43 9.50
C MET A 161 13.75 -12.39 11.03
N PRO A 162 12.70 -12.62 11.85
CA PRO A 162 11.35 -13.07 11.49
C PRO A 162 10.33 -11.95 11.24
N GLU A 163 10.71 -10.67 11.26
CA GLU A 163 9.78 -9.54 11.09
C GLU A 163 9.45 -9.23 9.62
N GLY A 164 10.34 -9.63 8.70
CA GLY A 164 10.16 -9.59 7.26
C GLY A 164 10.85 -10.79 6.59
N CYS A 165 11.04 -10.72 5.27
CA CYS A 165 11.62 -11.81 4.48
C CYS A 165 13.01 -11.52 3.93
N ARG A 166 13.75 -10.58 4.54
CA ARG A 166 15.17 -10.37 4.24
C ARG A 166 16.05 -11.21 5.17
N ASN A 167 17.12 -11.82 4.66
CA ASN A 167 18.16 -12.45 5.49
C ASN A 167 19.33 -11.49 5.78
N SER A 168 20.28 -11.93 6.60
CA SER A 168 21.47 -11.15 6.96
C SER A 168 22.40 -10.86 5.78
N GLU A 169 22.30 -11.62 4.68
CA GLU A 169 23.08 -11.45 3.45
C GLU A 169 22.39 -10.48 2.47
N GLY A 170 21.20 -9.98 2.81
CA GLY A 170 20.42 -9.07 1.97
C GLY A 170 19.54 -9.76 0.92
N TYR A 171 19.51 -11.10 0.87
CA TYR A 171 18.57 -11.84 0.06
C TYR A 171 17.15 -11.69 0.61
N ARG A 172 16.18 -11.56 -0.29
CA ARG A 172 14.77 -11.48 0.03
C ARG A 172 14.09 -12.74 -0.46
N PHE A 173 13.27 -13.35 0.38
CA PHE A 173 12.55 -14.57 0.05
C PHE A 173 11.11 -14.27 -0.36
N MET A 174 10.52 -15.20 -1.10
CA MET A 174 9.08 -15.24 -1.33
C MET A 174 8.36 -15.62 -0.03
N GLY A 175 7.05 -15.40 0.03
CA GLY A 175 6.26 -15.75 1.20
C GLY A 175 5.07 -14.84 1.45
N GLN A 176 4.67 -14.76 2.72
CA GLN A 176 3.52 -13.97 3.18
C GLN A 176 3.83 -13.17 4.45
N LEU A 177 3.19 -12.01 4.59
CA LEU A 177 3.10 -11.22 5.82
C LEU A 177 1.63 -11.14 6.22
N ALA A 178 1.29 -11.68 7.38
CA ALA A 178 -0.06 -11.71 7.93
C ALA A 178 -0.20 -10.63 9.02
N VAL A 179 -1.11 -9.69 8.80
CA VAL A 179 -1.48 -8.68 9.80
C VAL A 179 -2.28 -9.37 10.91
N ALA A 180 -1.93 -9.09 12.16
CA ALA A 180 -2.57 -9.73 13.31
C ALA A 180 -4.09 -9.61 13.24
N GLU A 181 -4.80 -10.70 13.54
CA GLU A 181 -6.20 -10.63 13.91
C GLU A 181 -6.23 -10.02 15.32
N GLY A 182 -6.74 -8.80 15.47
CA GLY A 182 -6.57 -8.00 16.68
C GLY A 182 -6.79 -8.78 17.98
N GLY A 183 -5.80 -8.75 18.87
CA GLY A 183 -5.98 -9.18 20.26
C GLY A 183 -6.77 -8.13 21.03
N SER A 184 -7.72 -8.60 21.87
CA SER A 184 -8.68 -7.81 22.67
C SER A 184 -9.48 -6.75 21.89
N LEU A 185 -10.81 -6.79 22.04
CA LEU A 185 -11.78 -5.82 21.47
C LEU A 185 -11.46 -4.33 21.76
N ALA A 186 -10.53 -4.02 22.66
CA ALA A 186 -10.12 -2.67 23.02
C ALA A 186 -9.11 -2.02 22.05
N ASP A 187 -8.28 -2.82 21.36
CA ASP A 187 -7.21 -2.31 20.47
C ASP A 187 -7.55 -2.48 18.97
N ALA A 188 -8.52 -3.35 18.67
CA ALA A 188 -9.02 -3.54 17.32
C ALA A 188 -9.93 -2.36 16.94
N LYS A 189 -9.39 -1.35 16.26
CA LYS A 189 -10.23 -0.37 15.58
C LYS A 189 -11.11 -1.10 14.54
N PRO A 190 -12.44 -0.93 14.57
CA PRO A 190 -13.31 -1.40 13.51
C PRO A 190 -12.80 -0.89 12.16
N GLY A 191 -12.69 -1.77 11.17
CA GLY A 191 -12.16 -1.43 9.85
C GLY A 191 -10.62 -1.47 9.74
N SER A 192 -9.91 -2.02 10.72
CA SER A 192 -8.46 -2.23 10.61
C SER A 192 -8.08 -3.32 9.60
N LEU A 193 -6.83 -3.30 9.14
CA LEU A 193 -6.20 -4.32 8.30
C LEU A 193 -6.06 -5.72 8.95
N ALA A 194 -6.66 -5.95 10.12
CA ALA A 194 -6.58 -7.21 10.83
C ALA A 194 -6.92 -8.42 9.95
N GLY A 195 -6.09 -9.46 10.01
CA GLY A 195 -6.24 -10.67 9.19
C GLY A 195 -5.85 -10.50 7.71
N THR A 196 -5.53 -9.28 7.26
CA THR A 196 -5.07 -9.04 5.88
C THR A 196 -3.73 -9.73 5.66
N LYS A 197 -3.55 -10.31 4.47
CA LYS A 197 -2.32 -11.01 4.09
C LYS A 197 -1.71 -10.38 2.85
N PHE A 198 -0.43 -10.07 2.94
CA PHE A 198 0.42 -9.60 1.85
C PHE A 198 1.25 -10.77 1.37
N PHE A 199 1.23 -11.08 0.08
CA PHE A 199 1.93 -12.20 -0.52
C PHE A 199 2.88 -11.73 -1.61
N VAL A 200 3.98 -12.46 -1.74
CA VAL A 200 4.82 -12.47 -2.92
C VAL A 200 4.81 -13.90 -3.46
N THR A 201 4.18 -14.08 -4.61
CA THR A 201 3.95 -15.41 -5.22
C THR A 201 4.37 -15.39 -6.68
N PHE A 202 4.48 -16.56 -7.31
CA PHE A 202 4.68 -16.67 -8.75
C PHE A 202 3.48 -16.10 -9.50
N ASP A 203 3.74 -15.46 -10.63
CA ASP A 203 2.70 -15.10 -11.57
C ASP A 203 2.24 -16.34 -12.34
N ASN A 204 1.20 -17.00 -11.82
CA ASN A 204 0.63 -18.21 -12.42
C ASN A 204 -0.45 -17.92 -13.48
N THR A 205 -0.48 -16.74 -14.11
CA THR A 205 -1.45 -16.40 -15.18
C THR A 205 -1.33 -17.26 -16.46
N GLY A 206 -0.58 -18.36 -16.42
CA GLY A 206 -0.58 -19.44 -17.42
C GLY A 206 -1.36 -20.70 -17.04
N GLY A 207 -2.04 -20.77 -15.90
CA GLY A 207 -2.87 -21.91 -15.49
C GLY A 207 -4.36 -21.57 -15.58
N GLY A 208 -5.03 -22.10 -16.60
CA GLY A 208 -6.38 -21.73 -17.03
C GLY A 208 -7.52 -21.95 -16.02
N ASP A 209 -8.62 -21.27 -16.36
CA ASP A 209 -9.98 -21.54 -15.91
C ASP A 209 -10.38 -23.02 -16.02
#